data_AF-A5DRX5-F1
#
_entry.id   AF-A5DRX5-F1
#
_cell.length_a   1.000
_cell.length_b   1.000
_cell.length_c   1.000
_cell.angle_alpha   90.00
_cell.angle_beta   90.00
_cell.angle_gamma   90.00
#
_symmetry.space_group_name_H-M   'P 1'
#
loop_
_entity.id
_entity.type
_entity.pdbx_description
1 polymer ?
#
loop_
_entity_poly.entity_id
_entity_poly.type
_entity_poly.pdbx_seq_one_letter_code
_entity_poly.pdbx_strand_id
1 'polypeptide(L)'
;MFGNILVSRHQWENKEETPMPKDVPDVDEVGATSAPLLSASFFIGDRCKPYNDDFMLCKDEHNGGEIDCLKEGRRVTRCAISVLKDINKHCFDEFKLHYECLEQNNQYFSRCRASEGVLSKCVFDKLGLKKTVPGVETQIQEKKNPIYKVDPKDVRLTNAYLKKSESESS
;
A
#
# COMPACT_ATOMS: atom_id res chain seq x y z
N MET A 1 -33.31 29.59 -3.29
CA MET A 1 -33.32 29.44 -4.76
C MET A 1 -32.25 30.35 -5.38
N PHE A 2 -30.98 30.22 -4.98
CA PHE A 2 -29.83 30.92 -5.59
C PHE A 2 -28.56 30.14 -5.25
N GLY A 3 -28.13 29.24 -6.15
CA GLY A 3 -26.91 28.45 -5.93
C GLY A 3 -26.38 27.71 -7.15
N ASN A 4 -26.99 27.87 -8.33
CA ASN A 4 -26.55 27.22 -9.58
C ASN A 4 -26.47 28.24 -10.72
N ILE A 5 -25.78 29.35 -10.49
CA ILE A 5 -25.43 30.31 -11.54
C ILE A 5 -23.94 30.58 -11.31
N LEU A 6 -23.09 30.28 -12.29
CA LEU A 6 -21.61 30.42 -12.32
C LEU A 6 -20.77 29.20 -11.92
N VAL A 7 -21.06 28.02 -12.45
CA VAL A 7 -19.96 27.11 -12.87
C VAL A 7 -20.05 26.98 -14.38
N SER A 8 -19.44 27.93 -15.09
CA SER A 8 -19.14 27.75 -16.50
C SER A 8 -18.30 26.48 -16.64
N ARG A 9 -18.96 25.49 -17.24
CA ARG A 9 -18.56 24.20 -17.83
C ARG A 9 -17.20 24.22 -18.56
N HIS A 10 -16.12 24.53 -17.86
CA HIS A 10 -14.78 24.22 -18.34
C HIS A 10 -14.48 22.82 -17.81
N GLN A 11 -14.49 21.84 -18.71
CA GLN A 11 -13.90 20.54 -18.43
C GLN A 11 -12.41 20.70 -18.71
N TRP A 12 -11.64 21.06 -17.68
CA TRP A 12 -10.20 21.35 -17.74
C TRP A 12 -9.35 20.08 -17.92
N GLU A 13 -10.00 18.92 -17.96
CA GLU A 13 -9.37 17.61 -17.99
C GLU A 13 -9.55 17.01 -19.38
N ASN A 14 -8.46 16.96 -20.13
CA ASN A 14 -8.41 16.26 -21.40
C ASN A 14 -8.30 14.76 -21.12
N LYS A 15 -9.42 14.04 -21.26
CA LYS A 15 -9.48 12.58 -21.12
C LYS A 15 -9.52 11.93 -22.50
N GLU A 16 -8.55 11.06 -22.77
CA GLU A 16 -8.53 10.22 -23.97
C GLU A 16 -9.38 8.97 -23.73
N GLU A 17 -10.33 8.70 -24.63
CA GLU A 17 -11.28 7.57 -24.50
C GLU A 17 -10.89 6.35 -25.34
N THR A 18 -9.78 6.41 -26.10
CA THR A 18 -9.33 5.27 -26.91
C THR A 18 -8.96 4.07 -26.03
N PRO A 19 -9.48 2.86 -26.35
CA PRO A 19 -9.12 1.65 -25.63
C PRO A 19 -7.71 1.19 -26.01
N MET A 20 -7.13 0.32 -25.17
CA MET A 20 -5.84 -0.30 -25.46
C MET A 20 -5.85 -1.11 -26.78
N PRO A 21 -4.73 -1.14 -27.51
CA PRO A 21 -4.57 -1.98 -28.70
C PRO A 21 -4.89 -3.46 -28.42
N LYS A 22 -5.53 -4.15 -29.37
CA LYS A 22 -6.03 -5.53 -29.19
C LYS A 22 -4.93 -6.58 -29.00
N ASP A 23 -3.73 -6.28 -29.43
CA ASP A 23 -2.52 -7.10 -29.28
C ASP A 23 -1.97 -7.08 -27.85
N VAL A 24 -2.37 -6.10 -27.02
CA VAL A 24 -1.99 -6.01 -25.61
C VAL A 24 -3.07 -6.67 -24.75
N PRO A 25 -2.77 -7.79 -24.07
CA PRO A 25 -3.72 -8.42 -23.16
C PRO A 25 -4.10 -7.52 -21.99
N ASP A 26 -5.36 -7.58 -21.61
CA ASP A 26 -5.93 -6.84 -20.48
C ASP A 26 -5.36 -7.28 -19.13
N VAL A 27 -5.39 -6.36 -18.16
CA VAL A 27 -4.90 -6.58 -16.79
C VAL A 27 -5.80 -5.81 -15.81
N ASP A 28 -6.19 -6.48 -14.73
CA ASP A 28 -6.84 -5.79 -13.61
C ASP A 28 -5.91 -4.71 -13.06
N GLU A 29 -6.47 -3.52 -12.79
CA GLU A 29 -5.74 -2.44 -12.13
C GLU A 29 -5.72 -2.63 -10.61
N VAL A 30 -4.72 -2.03 -9.95
CA VAL A 30 -4.47 -2.22 -8.50
C VAL A 30 -5.68 -1.77 -7.65
N GLY A 31 -6.35 -0.70 -8.04
CA GLY A 31 -7.57 -0.22 -7.39
C GLY A 31 -7.44 0.28 -5.93
N ALA A 32 -6.21 0.35 -5.39
CA ALA A 32 -5.94 0.83 -4.04
C ALA A 32 -5.63 2.33 -4.03
N THR A 33 -6.14 3.06 -3.04
CA THR A 33 -5.78 4.46 -2.78
C THR A 33 -4.42 4.56 -2.10
N SER A 34 -3.93 5.79 -1.92
CA SER A 34 -2.56 6.07 -1.47
C SER A 34 -2.22 5.49 -0.09
N ALA A 35 -3.05 5.65 0.96
CA ALA A 35 -2.68 5.08 2.27
C ALA A 35 -2.72 3.55 2.35
N PRO A 36 -3.73 2.83 1.83
CA PRO A 36 -3.67 1.37 1.76
C PRO A 36 -2.45 0.87 0.98
N LEU A 37 -2.15 1.48 -0.16
CA LEU A 37 -1.00 1.10 -0.98
C LEU A 37 0.32 1.39 -0.25
N LEU A 38 0.42 2.52 0.45
CA LEU A 38 1.58 2.86 1.28
C LEU A 38 1.74 1.90 2.46
N SER A 39 0.65 1.58 3.15
CA SER A 39 0.60 0.61 4.25
C SER A 39 1.11 -0.77 3.81
N ALA A 40 0.73 -1.22 2.61
CA ALA A 40 1.13 -2.51 2.05
C ALA A 40 2.49 -2.51 1.31
N SER A 41 3.09 -1.33 1.07
CA SER A 41 4.26 -1.15 0.19
C SER A 41 5.42 -2.12 0.48
N PHE A 42 5.77 -2.32 1.76
CA PHE A 42 6.86 -3.21 2.15
C PHE A 42 6.55 -4.69 1.89
N PHE A 43 5.29 -5.12 2.05
CA PHE A 43 4.89 -6.49 1.80
C PHE A 43 4.77 -6.79 0.30
N ILE A 44 4.33 -5.80 -0.48
CA ILE A 44 4.42 -5.85 -1.95
C ILE A 44 5.88 -5.95 -2.36
N GLY A 45 6.76 -5.14 -1.78
CA GLY A 45 8.20 -5.20 -2.03
C GLY A 45 8.81 -6.56 -1.74
N ASP A 46 8.47 -7.18 -0.60
CA ASP A 46 8.99 -8.48 -0.19
C ASP A 46 8.57 -9.61 -1.14
N ARG A 47 7.27 -9.70 -1.46
CA ARG A 47 6.76 -10.76 -2.36
C ARG A 47 7.11 -10.51 -3.83
N CYS A 48 7.00 -9.26 -4.28
CA CYS A 48 7.07 -8.91 -5.69
C CYS A 48 8.46 -8.44 -6.14
N LYS A 49 9.47 -8.51 -5.27
CA LYS A 49 10.86 -8.12 -5.56
C LYS A 49 11.36 -8.58 -6.93
N PRO A 50 11.34 -9.88 -7.29
CA PRO A 50 11.90 -10.32 -8.58
C PRO A 50 11.17 -9.70 -9.78
N TYR A 51 9.84 -9.55 -9.70
CA TYR A 51 9.06 -8.96 -10.80
C TYR A 51 9.32 -7.46 -10.95
N ASN A 52 9.48 -6.75 -9.83
CA ASN A 52 9.78 -5.32 -9.84
C ASN A 52 11.20 -5.08 -10.37
N ASP A 53 12.17 -5.89 -9.94
CA ASP A 53 13.55 -5.81 -10.41
C ASP A 53 13.63 -6.11 -11.92
N ASP A 54 12.98 -7.19 -12.40
CA ASP A 54 12.90 -7.52 -13.84
C ASP A 54 12.27 -6.40 -14.67
N PHE A 55 11.21 -5.77 -14.17
CA PHE A 55 10.56 -4.64 -14.85
C PHE A 55 11.49 -3.44 -14.98
N MET A 56 12.23 -3.11 -13.91
CA MET A 56 13.18 -2.00 -13.93
C MET A 56 14.40 -2.31 -14.81
N LEU A 57 14.89 -3.55 -14.81
CA LEU A 57 15.96 -4.00 -15.71
C LEU A 57 15.54 -3.89 -17.18
N CYS A 58 14.33 -4.36 -17.52
CA CYS A 58 13.78 -4.20 -18.86
C CYS A 58 13.72 -2.72 -19.29
N LYS A 59 13.25 -1.83 -18.39
CA LYS A 59 13.21 -0.40 -18.69
C LYS A 59 14.61 0.19 -18.92
N ASP A 60 15.62 -0.26 -18.17
CA ASP A 60 17.00 0.19 -18.30
C ASP A 60 17.62 -0.26 -19.64
N GLU A 61 17.43 -1.54 -20.01
CA GLU A 61 17.91 -2.11 -21.28
C GLU A 61 17.28 -1.46 -22.52
N HIS A 62 16.05 -0.96 -22.39
CA HIS A 62 15.24 -0.41 -23.49
C HIS A 62 15.06 1.12 -23.43
N ASN A 63 15.95 1.87 -22.77
CA ASN A 63 15.92 3.35 -22.69
C ASN A 63 14.56 3.93 -22.25
N GLY A 64 13.88 3.27 -21.31
CA GLY A 64 12.53 3.64 -20.85
C GLY A 64 11.50 2.54 -21.09
N GLY A 65 11.63 1.75 -22.16
CA GLY A 65 10.90 0.48 -22.33
C GLY A 65 9.37 0.53 -22.18
N GLU A 66 8.70 1.65 -22.50
CA GLU A 66 7.26 1.82 -22.27
C GLU A 66 6.39 0.78 -23.01
N ILE A 67 6.78 0.39 -24.23
CA ILE A 67 6.06 -0.61 -25.03
C ILE A 67 6.67 -2.00 -24.84
N ASP A 68 8.00 -2.08 -24.75
CA ASP A 68 8.73 -3.35 -24.68
C ASP A 68 8.44 -4.11 -23.37
N CYS A 69 8.25 -3.39 -22.26
CA CYS A 69 8.12 -3.97 -20.92
C CYS A 69 6.67 -4.15 -20.45
N LEU A 70 5.68 -4.06 -21.34
CA LEU A 70 4.25 -4.22 -20.99
C LEU A 70 3.95 -5.59 -20.36
N LYS A 71 4.69 -6.63 -20.74
CA LYS A 71 4.50 -7.98 -20.19
C LYS A 71 4.97 -8.06 -18.74
N GLU A 72 6.08 -7.43 -18.41
CA GLU A 72 6.70 -7.36 -17.09
C GLU A 72 5.84 -6.48 -16.18
N GLY A 73 5.37 -5.34 -16.69
CA GLY A 73 4.43 -4.46 -15.98
C GLY A 73 3.16 -5.19 -15.54
N ARG A 74 2.56 -6.01 -16.42
CA ARG A 74 1.40 -6.84 -16.05
C ARG A 74 1.71 -7.85 -14.94
N ARG A 75 2.92 -8.40 -14.90
CA ARG A 75 3.34 -9.33 -13.83
C ARG A 75 3.45 -8.61 -12.49
N VAL A 76 4.03 -7.41 -12.49
CA VAL A 76 4.12 -6.53 -11.31
C VAL A 76 2.72 -6.21 -10.77
N THR A 77 1.82 -5.73 -11.63
CA THR A 77 0.45 -5.35 -11.24
C THR A 77 -0.31 -6.53 -10.64
N ARG A 78 -0.26 -7.71 -11.29
CA ARG A 78 -0.91 -8.93 -10.77
C ARG A 78 -0.33 -9.37 -9.43
N CYS A 79 0.98 -9.27 -9.25
CA CYS A 79 1.62 -9.60 -7.98
C CYS A 79 1.14 -8.65 -6.86
N ALA A 80 1.14 -7.34 -7.10
CA ALA A 80 0.66 -6.37 -6.12
C ALA A 80 -0.81 -6.60 -5.74
N ILE A 81 -1.67 -6.89 -6.73
CA ILE A 81 -3.08 -7.24 -6.51
C ILE A 81 -3.20 -8.50 -5.63
N SER A 82 -2.37 -9.51 -5.85
CA SER A 82 -2.38 -10.73 -5.04
C SER A 82 -2.08 -10.45 -3.57
N VAL A 83 -1.11 -9.58 -3.28
CA VAL A 83 -0.75 -9.19 -1.91
C VAL A 83 -1.90 -8.44 -1.24
N LEU A 84 -2.50 -7.47 -1.94
CA LEU A 84 -3.63 -6.72 -1.41
C LEU A 84 -4.86 -7.61 -1.16
N LYS A 85 -5.14 -8.57 -2.07
CA LYS A 85 -6.20 -9.57 -1.89
C LYS A 85 -5.96 -10.44 -0.67
N ASP A 86 -4.73 -10.90 -0.46
CA ASP A 86 -4.38 -11.71 0.71
C ASP A 86 -4.48 -10.92 2.02
N ILE A 87 -3.99 -9.68 2.05
CA ILE A 87 -4.11 -8.80 3.22
C ILE A 87 -5.58 -8.53 3.54
N ASN A 88 -6.40 -8.21 2.54
CA ASN A 88 -7.84 -8.00 2.72
C ASN A 88 -8.58 -9.25 3.19
N LYS A 89 -8.07 -10.44 2.88
CA LYS A 89 -8.70 -11.70 3.31
C LYS A 89 -8.30 -12.09 4.73
N HIS A 90 -7.06 -11.83 5.13
CA HIS A 90 -6.48 -12.40 6.34
C HIS A 90 -6.22 -11.41 7.47
N CYS A 91 -6.00 -10.14 7.16
CA CYS A 91 -5.55 -9.10 8.10
C CYS A 91 -6.25 -7.75 7.87
N PHE A 92 -7.52 -7.76 7.43
CA PHE A 92 -8.21 -6.55 6.99
C PHE A 92 -8.38 -5.52 8.12
N ASP A 93 -8.71 -5.96 9.33
CA ASP A 93 -8.99 -5.05 10.44
C ASP A 93 -7.72 -4.34 10.92
N GLU A 94 -6.61 -5.07 11.02
CA GLU A 94 -5.29 -4.54 11.33
C GLU A 94 -4.80 -3.60 10.22
N PHE A 95 -5.05 -3.98 8.97
CA PHE A 95 -4.68 -3.19 7.80
C PHE A 95 -5.43 -1.87 7.76
N LYS A 96 -6.73 -1.91 8.03
CA LYS A 96 -7.61 -0.74 8.15
C LYS A 96 -7.20 0.19 9.26
N LEU A 97 -6.93 -0.36 10.44
CA LEU A 97 -6.43 0.40 11.57
C LEU A 97 -5.17 1.21 11.20
N HIS A 98 -4.23 0.59 10.47
CA HIS A 98 -2.99 1.24 10.07
C HIS A 98 -3.18 2.28 8.97
N TYR A 99 -3.87 1.96 7.86
CA TYR A 99 -4.02 2.94 6.78
C TYR A 99 -4.89 4.14 7.18
N GLU A 100 -5.88 3.96 8.08
CA GLU A 100 -6.66 5.08 8.61
C GLU A 100 -5.80 6.02 9.46
N CYS A 101 -4.82 5.49 10.20
CA CYS A 101 -3.85 6.34 10.89
C CYS A 101 -3.01 7.15 9.90
N LEU A 102 -2.55 6.52 8.82
CA LEU A 102 -1.73 7.18 7.79
C LEU A 102 -2.49 8.33 7.11
N GLU A 103 -3.76 8.12 6.75
CA GLU A 103 -4.61 9.17 6.17
C GLU A 103 -4.72 10.41 7.06
N GLN A 104 -4.75 10.24 8.38
CA GLN A 104 -4.87 11.34 9.33
C GLN A 104 -3.53 12.03 9.66
N ASN A 105 -2.40 11.41 9.34
CA ASN A 105 -1.07 11.86 9.74
C ASN A 105 -0.18 12.23 8.55
N ASN A 106 -0.78 12.73 7.45
CA ASN A 106 -0.06 13.08 6.22
C ASN A 106 0.83 11.93 5.72
N GLN A 107 0.36 10.70 5.92
CA GLN A 107 1.02 9.46 5.49
C GLN A 107 2.42 9.23 6.10
N TYR A 108 2.73 9.83 7.25
CA TYR A 108 3.99 9.60 7.95
C TYR A 108 3.97 8.31 8.81
N PHE A 109 4.75 7.30 8.42
CA PHE A 109 4.92 6.06 9.20
C PHE A 109 5.35 6.29 10.65
N SER A 110 6.17 7.31 10.93
CA SER A 110 6.64 7.62 12.30
C SER A 110 5.49 7.89 13.27
N ARG A 111 4.32 8.28 12.78
CA ARG A 111 3.12 8.59 13.56
C ARG A 111 2.24 7.37 13.83
N CYS A 112 2.39 6.29 13.07
CA CYS A 112 1.48 5.12 13.07
C CYS A 112 2.15 3.81 13.47
N ARG A 113 3.22 3.87 14.29
CA ARG A 113 4.01 2.67 14.64
C ARG A 113 3.25 1.64 15.47
N ALA A 114 2.23 2.04 16.24
CA ALA A 114 1.50 1.10 17.07
C ALA A 114 0.63 0.18 16.21
N SER A 115 -0.18 0.75 15.32
CA SER A 115 -0.98 -0.01 14.36
C SER A 115 -0.11 -0.76 13.34
N GLU A 116 1.00 -0.18 12.90
CA GLU A 116 1.97 -0.86 12.02
C GLU A 116 2.52 -2.16 12.63
N GLY A 117 2.82 -2.17 13.93
CA GLY A 117 3.32 -3.36 14.61
C GLY A 117 2.30 -4.50 14.64
N VAL A 118 1.03 -4.17 14.87
CA VAL A 118 -0.08 -5.12 14.86
C VAL A 118 -0.31 -5.71 13.46
N LEU A 119 -0.34 -4.86 12.44
CA LEU A 119 -0.43 -5.30 11.04
C LEU A 119 0.76 -6.20 10.64
N SER A 120 1.99 -5.78 10.96
CA SER A 120 3.20 -6.51 10.61
C SER A 120 3.21 -7.90 11.24
N LYS A 121 2.70 -8.03 12.46
CA LYS A 121 2.54 -9.34 13.12
C LYS A 121 1.53 -10.22 12.38
N CYS A 122 0.33 -9.72 12.08
CA CYS A 122 -0.68 -10.52 11.36
C CYS A 122 -0.16 -10.99 9.99
N VAL A 123 0.45 -10.09 9.23
CA VAL A 123 0.97 -10.40 7.89
C VAL A 123 2.11 -11.42 7.97
N PHE A 124 3.01 -11.30 8.95
CA PHE A 124 4.04 -12.31 9.17
C PHE A 124 3.44 -13.68 9.55
N ASP A 125 2.50 -13.71 10.50
CA ASP A 125 1.90 -14.95 11.01
C ASP A 125 1.04 -15.68 9.95
N LYS A 126 0.34 -14.94 9.08
CA LYS A 126 -0.60 -15.51 8.10
C LYS A 126 -0.03 -15.65 6.69
N LEU A 127 0.82 -14.72 6.26
CA LEU A 127 1.32 -14.65 4.88
C LEU A 127 2.83 -14.90 4.78
N GLY A 128 3.55 -14.94 5.90
CA GLY A 128 5.00 -15.15 5.94
C GLY A 128 5.83 -13.99 5.38
N LEU A 129 5.21 -12.83 5.15
CA LEU A 129 5.88 -11.65 4.59
C LEU A 129 6.43 -10.77 5.71
N LYS A 130 7.62 -10.22 5.51
CA LYS A 130 8.28 -9.38 6.52
C LYS A 130 8.58 -7.98 6.00
N LYS A 131 8.32 -6.98 6.83
CA LYS A 131 8.80 -5.62 6.60
C LYS A 131 10.28 -5.51 7.00
N THR A 132 11.15 -5.40 6.00
CA THR A 132 12.58 -5.14 6.20
C THR A 132 13.05 -3.96 5.36
N VAL A 133 13.79 -3.04 5.98
CA VAL A 133 14.50 -1.97 5.25
C VAL A 133 15.87 -2.51 4.84
N PRO A 134 16.18 -2.59 3.54
CA PRO A 134 17.49 -3.06 3.08
C PRO A 134 18.59 -2.04 3.39
N GLY A 135 19.82 -2.52 3.60
CA GLY A 135 21.01 -1.67 3.72
C GLY A 135 21.16 -0.91 5.05
N VAL A 136 20.39 -1.26 6.09
CA VAL A 136 20.50 -0.64 7.41
C VAL A 136 20.73 -1.69 8.51
N GLU A 137 21.62 -1.37 9.46
CA GLU A 137 21.91 -2.26 10.60
C GLU A 137 20.74 -2.34 11.59
N THR A 138 20.07 -1.22 11.83
CA THR A 138 18.97 -1.12 12.80
C THR A 138 17.67 -0.75 12.10
N GLN A 139 16.63 -1.52 12.39
CA GLN A 139 15.30 -1.31 11.84
C GLN A 139 14.57 -0.24 12.66
N ILE A 140 14.26 0.90 12.03
CA ILE A 140 13.66 2.06 12.72
C ILE A 140 12.30 1.74 13.35
N GLN A 141 11.53 0.84 12.74
CA GLN A 141 10.23 0.39 13.24
C GLN A 141 10.33 -0.41 14.55
N GLU A 142 11.49 -0.98 14.86
CA GLU A 142 11.72 -1.77 16.07
C GLU A 142 12.30 -0.92 17.23
N LYS A 143 12.58 0.36 16.99
CA LYS A 143 13.19 1.25 17.98
C LYS A 143 12.20 1.57 19.10
N LYS A 144 12.51 1.14 20.34
CA LYS A 144 11.66 1.34 21.52
C LYS A 144 11.45 2.81 21.92
N ASN A 145 12.43 3.68 21.69
CA ASN A 145 12.36 5.10 22.05
C ASN A 145 12.77 6.01 20.87
N PRO A 146 11.85 6.27 19.92
CA PRO A 146 12.13 7.14 18.79
C PRO A 146 12.06 8.62 19.19
N ILE A 147 12.85 9.47 18.50
CA ILE A 147 12.83 10.93 18.71
C ILE A 147 11.46 11.49 18.28
N TYR A 148 10.97 11.04 17.12
CA TYR A 148 9.63 11.37 16.65
C TYR A 148 8.62 10.46 17.33
N LYS A 149 7.71 11.08 18.09
CA LYS A 149 6.68 10.37 18.83
C LYS A 149 5.55 9.91 17.91
N VAL A 150 5.03 8.72 18.21
CA VAL A 150 3.81 8.15 17.64
C VAL A 150 2.62 9.05 17.97
N ASP A 151 1.60 9.06 17.13
CA ASP A 151 0.34 9.73 17.42
C ASP A 151 -0.35 9.06 18.63
N PRO A 152 -0.67 9.80 19.70
CA PRO A 152 -1.41 9.25 20.83
C PRO A 152 -2.76 8.61 20.45
N LYS A 153 -3.40 9.09 19.37
CA LYS A 153 -4.64 8.52 18.86
C LYS A 153 -4.43 7.10 18.31
N ASP A 154 -3.35 6.89 17.56
CA ASP A 154 -2.95 5.58 17.02
C ASP A 154 -2.76 4.57 18.16
N VAL A 155 -2.01 4.94 19.20
CA VAL A 155 -1.77 4.09 20.37
C VAL A 155 -3.09 3.73 21.07
N ARG A 156 -3.97 4.71 21.28
CA ARG A 156 -5.27 4.47 21.94
C ARG A 156 -6.15 3.52 21.14
N LEU A 157 -6.27 3.74 19.82
CA LEU A 157 -7.09 2.91 18.94
C LEU A 157 -6.52 1.50 18.82
N THR A 158 -5.20 1.37 18.70
CA THR A 158 -4.51 0.07 18.66
C THR A 158 -4.71 -0.72 19.95
N ASN A 159 -4.59 -0.07 21.11
CA ASN A 159 -4.84 -0.73 22.40
C ASN A 159 -6.31 -1.17 22.55
N ALA A 160 -7.25 -0.37 22.03
CA ALA A 160 -8.67 -0.75 22.03
C ALA A 160 -8.93 -1.96 21.11
N TYR A 161 -8.30 -1.98 19.94
CA TYR A 161 -8.35 -3.11 19.01
C TYR A 161 -7.79 -4.39 19.64
N LEU A 162 -6.61 -4.34 20.25
CA LEU A 162 -5.98 -5.49 20.90
C LEU A 162 -6.87 -6.07 22.02
N LYS A 163 -7.39 -5.21 22.91
CA LYS A 163 -8.33 -5.63 23.97
C LYS A 163 -9.57 -6.32 23.41
N LYS A 164 -10.11 -5.82 22.29
CA LYS A 164 -11.24 -6.44 21.62
C LYS A 164 -10.88 -7.82 21.06
N SER A 165 -9.73 -7.94 20.38
CA SER A 165 -9.28 -9.22 19.81
C SER A 165 -8.98 -10.28 20.88
N GLU A 166 -8.51 -9.89 22.06
CA GLU A 166 -8.31 -10.78 23.21
C GLU A 166 -9.65 -11.28 23.79
N SER A 167 -10.68 -10.42 23.82
CA SER A 167 -12.01 -10.80 24.30
C SER A 167 -12.78 -11.72 23.34
N GLU A 168 -12.46 -11.69 22.05
CA GLU A 168 -13.07 -12.56 21.02
C GLU A 168 -12.36 -13.91 20.88
N SER A 169 -11.18 -14.06 21.49
CA SER A 169 -10.39 -15.31 21.50
C SER A 169 -10.48 -16.08 22.82
N SER A 170 -11.27 -15.59 23.80
CA SER A 170 -11.61 -16.25 25.06
C SER A 170 -13.05 -16.76 25.04
#